data_AF-A0A127BBB5-F1
#
_entry.id   AF-A0A127BBB5-F1
#
_cell.length_a   1.000
_cell.length_b   1.000
_cell.length_c   1.000
_cell.angle_alpha   90.00
_cell.angle_beta   90.00
_cell.angle_gamma   90.00
#
_symmetry.space_group_name_H-M   'P 1'
#
loop_
_entity.id
_entity.type
_entity.pdbx_description
1 polymer ?
#
loop_
_entity_poly.entity_id
_entity_poly.type
_entity_poly.pdbx_seq_one_letter_code
_entity_poly.pdbx_strand_id
1 'polypeptide(L)'
;MGGRERGIIVASIFVVLIGLLTAFYYGRSDHIYRCSVALFGLSIPLWLPKVYTPKGTLKNLLAPVYDAEIMAFLGVFIAIHVSLVNVPFTTIDLFHKEWRDADMISHFLGGLVLWLIIARVLVEFNLPWRDILKYSIVAFYILAIGWEVAEKVSESEISFITETLGNKIRDLVMDSLGMIVGIKIRKKITSFRRS
;
A
#
# COMPACT_ATOMS: atom_id res chain seq x y z
N MET A 1 11.78 2.18 -16.14
CA MET A 1 10.60 1.40 -15.69
C MET A 1 10.26 0.38 -16.77
N GLY A 2 10.05 -0.89 -16.42
CA GLY A 2 9.66 -1.91 -17.40
C GLY A 2 8.25 -1.64 -17.97
N GLY A 3 8.00 -2.10 -19.20
CA GLY A 3 6.73 -1.87 -19.89
C GLY A 3 5.53 -2.52 -19.17
N ARG A 4 5.76 -3.69 -18.54
CA ARG A 4 4.73 -4.44 -17.81
C ARG A 4 4.31 -3.73 -16.52
N GLU A 5 5.27 -3.37 -15.68
CA GLU A 5 5.03 -2.68 -14.41
C GLU A 5 4.33 -1.34 -14.64
N ARG A 6 4.72 -0.64 -15.71
CA ARG A 6 4.04 0.58 -16.15
C ARG A 6 2.58 0.34 -16.52
N GLY A 7 2.31 -0.72 -17.27
CA GLY A 7 0.94 -1.11 -17.62
C GLY A 7 0.09 -1.36 -16.37
N ILE A 8 0.65 -2.02 -15.36
CA ILE A 8 -0.04 -2.29 -14.08
C ILE A 8 -0.38 -0.97 -13.37
N ILE A 9 0.59 -0.06 -13.21
CA ILE A 9 0.35 1.22 -12.53
C ILE A 9 -0.70 2.05 -13.27
N VAL A 10 -0.63 2.11 -14.60
CA VAL A 10 -1.61 2.85 -15.42
C VAL A 10 -3.00 2.22 -15.32
N ALA A 11 -3.10 0.89 -15.33
CA ALA A 11 -4.37 0.20 -15.11
C ALA A 11 -4.95 0.48 -13.72
N SER A 12 -4.11 0.47 -12.68
CA SER A 12 -4.51 0.85 -11.32
C SER A 12 -5.02 2.29 -11.24
N ILE A 13 -4.32 3.24 -11.88
CA ILE A 13 -4.77 4.65 -11.99
C ILE A 13 -6.14 4.72 -12.65
N PHE A 14 -6.34 3.97 -13.75
CA PHE A 14 -7.61 3.94 -14.45
C PHE A 14 -8.75 3.40 -13.57
N VAL A 15 -8.52 2.34 -12.78
CA VAL A 15 -9.50 1.81 -11.82
C VAL A 15 -9.86 2.87 -10.78
N VAL A 16 -8.87 3.53 -10.18
CA VAL A 16 -9.11 4.60 -9.18
C VAL A 16 -9.84 5.79 -9.82
N LEU A 17 -9.54 6.12 -11.08
CA LEU A 17 -10.24 7.18 -11.81
C LEU A 17 -11.73 6.87 -11.98
N ILE A 18 -12.09 5.62 -12.29
CA ILE A 18 -13.50 5.19 -12.32
C ILE A 18 -14.14 5.37 -10.94
N GLY A 19 -13.43 5.01 -9.86
CA GLY A 19 -13.87 5.25 -8.49
C GLY A 19 -14.12 6.74 -8.20
N LEU A 20 -13.24 7.62 -8.67
CA LEU A 20 -13.40 9.07 -8.54
C LEU A 20 -14.64 9.59 -9.30
N LEU A 21 -14.84 9.16 -10.55
CA LEU A 21 -16.02 9.53 -11.34
C LEU A 21 -17.32 9.06 -10.67
N THR A 22 -17.30 7.85 -10.10
CA THR A 22 -18.41 7.31 -9.31
C THR A 22 -18.68 8.19 -8.08
N ALA A 23 -17.62 8.59 -7.37
CA ALA A 23 -17.73 9.45 -6.19
C ALA A 23 -18.32 10.83 -6.52
N PHE A 24 -17.93 11.42 -7.66
CA PHE A 24 -18.54 12.66 -8.16
C PHE A 24 -20.01 12.48 -8.51
N TYR A 25 -20.36 11.39 -9.22
CA TYR A 25 -21.73 11.11 -9.62
C TYR A 25 -22.68 10.99 -8.41
N TYR A 26 -22.22 10.35 -7.33
CA TYR A 26 -23.00 10.18 -6.10
C TYR A 26 -22.77 11.26 -5.04
N GLY A 27 -21.98 12.31 -5.33
CA GLY A 27 -21.74 13.41 -4.40
C GLY A 27 -21.01 13.02 -3.10
N ARG A 28 -20.14 12.00 -3.14
CA ARG A 28 -19.43 11.46 -1.97
C ARG A 28 -18.09 12.17 -1.73
N SER A 29 -18.09 13.23 -0.91
CA SER A 29 -16.91 14.06 -0.63
C SER A 29 -15.73 13.28 -0.02
N ASP A 30 -16.02 12.34 0.88
CA ASP A 30 -15.04 11.45 1.51
C ASP A 30 -14.28 10.60 0.47
N HIS A 31 -15.01 10.06 -0.51
CA HIS A 31 -14.45 9.25 -1.58
C HIS A 31 -13.74 10.08 -2.65
N ILE A 32 -14.24 11.28 -2.95
CA ILE A 32 -13.56 12.23 -3.85
C ILE A 32 -12.17 12.54 -3.30
N TYR A 33 -12.05 12.82 -2.00
CA TYR A 33 -10.77 13.09 -1.36
C TYR A 33 -9.82 11.88 -1.46
N ARG A 34 -10.27 10.70 -1.01
CA ARG A 34 -9.45 9.46 -1.02
C ARG A 34 -8.98 9.09 -2.43
N CYS A 35 -9.88 9.11 -3.42
CA CYS A 35 -9.53 8.81 -4.80
C CYS A 35 -8.57 9.85 -5.40
N SER A 36 -8.74 11.14 -5.07
CA SER A 36 -7.84 12.20 -5.55
C SER A 36 -6.42 12.04 -5.00
N VAL A 37 -6.29 11.76 -3.70
CA VAL A 37 -4.99 11.49 -3.05
C VAL A 37 -4.35 10.23 -3.65
N ALA A 38 -5.13 9.17 -3.86
CA ALA A 38 -4.65 7.94 -4.49
C ALA A 38 -4.14 8.17 -5.92
N LEU A 39 -4.88 8.92 -6.75
CA LEU A 39 -4.46 9.26 -8.12
C LEU A 39 -3.18 10.09 -8.13
N PHE A 40 -3.07 11.08 -7.24
CA PHE A 40 -1.86 11.87 -7.10
C PHE A 40 -0.67 10.98 -6.71
N GLY A 41 -0.83 10.16 -5.65
CA GLY A 41 0.21 9.23 -5.18
C GLY A 41 0.68 8.25 -6.24
N LEU A 42 -0.25 7.63 -6.98
CA LEU A 42 0.06 6.69 -8.06
C LEU A 42 0.71 7.36 -9.28
N SER A 43 0.54 8.67 -9.45
CA SER A 43 1.19 9.43 -10.52
C SER A 43 2.66 9.73 -10.23
N ILE A 44 3.05 9.83 -8.95
CA ILE A 44 4.43 10.09 -8.51
C ILE A 44 5.44 9.12 -9.16
N PRO A 45 5.29 7.79 -9.08
CA PRO A 45 6.27 6.86 -9.67
C PRO A 45 6.37 6.93 -11.20
N LEU A 46 5.36 7.47 -11.88
CA LEU A 46 5.38 7.67 -13.34
C LEU A 46 6.09 8.97 -13.78
N TRP A 47 6.10 9.96 -12.90
CA TRP A 47 6.58 11.31 -13.17
C TRP A 47 7.93 11.58 -12.51
N LEU A 48 8.05 11.36 -11.20
CA LEU A 48 9.21 11.73 -10.38
C LEU A 48 10.54 11.19 -10.95
N PRO A 49 10.64 9.93 -11.41
CA PRO A 49 11.90 9.42 -11.95
C PRO A 49 12.37 10.08 -13.25
N LYS A 50 11.51 10.83 -13.95
CA LYS A 50 11.86 11.55 -15.18
C LYS A 50 12.38 12.95 -14.92
N VAL A 51 12.02 13.54 -13.79
CA VAL A 51 12.27 14.96 -13.47
C VAL A 51 13.28 15.13 -12.34
N TYR A 52 13.50 14.09 -11.54
CA TYR A 52 14.37 14.17 -10.38
C TYR A 52 15.23 12.91 -10.26
N THR A 53 16.46 13.08 -9.82
CA THR A 53 17.38 12.00 -9.47
C THR A 53 17.95 12.28 -8.10
N PRO A 54 17.57 11.51 -7.06
CA PRO A 54 17.97 11.80 -5.70
C PRO A 54 19.45 11.45 -5.46
N LYS A 55 20.08 12.16 -4.52
CA LYS A 55 21.48 11.96 -4.12
C LYS A 55 21.60 11.72 -2.60
N GLY A 56 22.71 11.12 -2.16
CA GLY A 56 23.00 10.87 -0.76
C GLY A 56 21.93 10.02 -0.05
N THR A 57 21.67 10.29 1.23
CA THR A 57 20.67 9.56 2.04
C THR A 57 19.26 9.62 1.45
N LEU A 58 18.91 10.73 0.80
CA LEU A 58 17.59 10.88 0.17
C LEU A 58 17.39 9.87 -0.98
N LYS A 59 18.46 9.48 -1.67
CA LYS A 59 18.40 8.40 -2.67
C LYS A 59 17.93 7.09 -2.03
N ASN A 60 18.49 6.75 -0.88
CA ASN A 60 18.19 5.50 -0.19
C ASN A 60 16.73 5.47 0.28
N LEU A 61 16.24 6.60 0.82
CA LEU A 61 14.85 6.73 1.27
C LEU A 61 13.85 6.71 0.13
N LEU A 62 14.16 7.36 -1.00
CA LEU A 62 13.27 7.39 -2.17
C LEU A 62 13.40 6.16 -3.06
N ALA A 63 14.37 5.26 -2.82
CA ALA A 63 14.59 4.10 -3.67
C ALA A 63 13.35 3.23 -3.97
N PRO A 64 12.39 3.03 -3.04
CA PRO A 64 11.15 2.32 -3.36
C PRO A 64 10.34 2.98 -4.49
N VAL A 65 10.31 4.32 -4.55
CA VAL A 65 9.57 5.08 -5.58
C VAL A 65 10.16 4.85 -6.98
N TYR A 66 11.45 4.52 -7.05
CA TYR A 66 12.16 4.22 -8.29
C TYR A 66 12.17 2.72 -8.62
N ASP A 67 11.64 1.87 -7.73
CA ASP A 67 11.51 0.44 -7.93
C ASP A 67 10.17 0.11 -8.60
N ALA A 68 10.23 -0.19 -9.90
CA ALA A 68 9.05 -0.43 -10.72
C ALA A 68 8.17 -1.57 -10.20
N GLU A 69 8.77 -2.62 -9.66
CA GLU A 69 8.07 -3.79 -9.15
C GLU A 69 7.28 -3.44 -7.89
N ILE A 70 7.94 -2.74 -6.94
CA ILE A 70 7.29 -2.30 -5.70
C ILE A 70 6.16 -1.32 -6.01
N MET A 71 6.37 -0.38 -6.92
CA MET A 71 5.34 0.58 -7.32
C MET A 71 4.17 -0.07 -8.07
N ALA A 72 4.40 -1.16 -8.81
CA ALA A 72 3.32 -1.95 -9.38
C ALA A 72 2.49 -2.66 -8.30
N PHE A 73 3.13 -3.26 -7.28
CA PHE A 73 2.41 -3.82 -6.13
C PHE A 73 1.63 -2.75 -5.35
N LEU A 74 2.22 -1.59 -5.11
CA LEU A 74 1.54 -0.43 -4.52
C LEU A 74 0.33 -0.01 -5.36
N GLY A 75 0.47 0.03 -6.69
CA GLY A 75 -0.61 0.28 -7.63
C GLY A 75 -1.78 -0.67 -7.45
N VAL A 76 -1.51 -1.97 -7.41
CA VAL A 76 -2.54 -3.00 -7.20
C VAL A 76 -3.21 -2.84 -5.84
N PHE A 77 -2.42 -2.66 -4.78
CA PHE A 77 -2.93 -2.43 -3.43
C PHE A 77 -3.88 -1.23 -3.38
N ILE A 78 -3.46 -0.06 -3.87
CA ILE A 78 -4.29 1.15 -3.83
C ILE A 78 -5.56 0.97 -4.66
N ALA A 79 -5.47 0.39 -5.85
CA ALA A 79 -6.65 0.16 -6.69
C ALA A 79 -7.66 -0.75 -6.00
N ILE A 80 -7.20 -1.83 -5.35
CA ILE A 80 -8.07 -2.75 -4.60
C ILE A 80 -8.64 -2.05 -3.36
N HIS A 81 -7.80 -1.45 -2.53
CA HIS A 81 -8.22 -0.78 -1.30
C HIS A 81 -9.31 0.28 -1.57
N VAL A 82 -9.06 1.18 -2.51
CA VAL A 82 -10.03 2.23 -2.86
C VAL A 82 -11.30 1.66 -3.46
N SER A 83 -11.21 0.60 -4.28
CA SER A 83 -12.40 -0.02 -4.90
C SER A 83 -13.25 -0.82 -3.91
N LEU A 84 -12.66 -1.39 -2.86
CA LEU A 84 -13.42 -2.08 -1.82
C LEU A 84 -14.15 -1.09 -0.91
N VAL A 85 -13.56 0.08 -0.68
CA VAL A 85 -14.20 1.19 0.03
C VAL A 85 -15.30 1.83 -0.81
N ASN A 86 -15.15 1.86 -2.13
CA ASN A 86 -16.11 2.45 -3.06
C ASN A 86 -16.31 1.57 -4.29
N VAL A 87 -17.22 0.59 -4.21
CA VAL A 87 -17.42 -0.32 -5.34
C VAL A 87 -17.89 0.49 -6.55
N PRO A 88 -17.13 0.47 -7.66
CA PRO A 88 -17.41 1.31 -8.82
C PRO A 88 -18.85 1.20 -9.31
N PHE A 89 -19.43 2.33 -9.72
CA PHE A 89 -20.82 2.44 -10.20
C PHE A 89 -21.90 2.07 -9.19
N THR A 90 -21.56 2.00 -7.90
CA THR A 90 -22.51 1.72 -6.83
C THR A 90 -22.32 2.68 -5.66
N THR A 91 -23.19 2.61 -4.66
CA THR A 91 -23.02 3.27 -3.35
C THR A 91 -22.53 2.30 -2.27
N ILE A 92 -22.11 1.10 -2.66
CA ILE A 92 -21.75 0.00 -1.76
C ILE A 92 -20.35 0.24 -1.20
N ASP A 93 -20.28 0.29 0.13
CA ASP A 93 -19.03 0.31 0.90
C ASP A 93 -18.81 -1.08 1.48
N LEU A 94 -18.03 -1.92 0.79
CA LEU A 94 -17.73 -3.26 1.28
C LEU A 94 -16.84 -3.20 2.52
N PHE A 95 -16.04 -2.15 2.66
CA PHE A 95 -15.02 -2.05 3.71
C PHE A 95 -15.62 -1.81 5.10
N HIS A 96 -16.53 -0.84 5.24
CA HIS A 96 -17.03 -0.44 6.57
C HIS A 96 -18.47 -0.91 6.85
N LYS A 97 -19.25 -1.21 5.80
CA LYS A 97 -20.69 -1.44 5.93
C LYS A 97 -21.11 -2.85 5.51
N GLU A 98 -20.88 -3.19 4.25
CA GLU A 98 -21.58 -4.31 3.61
C GLU A 98 -20.82 -5.64 3.75
N TRP A 99 -19.48 -5.62 3.82
CA TRP A 99 -18.67 -6.83 4.04
C TRP A 99 -17.39 -6.50 4.81
N ARG A 100 -17.53 -6.20 6.10
CA ARG A 100 -16.45 -5.76 7.02
C ARG A 100 -15.21 -6.67 7.13
N ASP A 101 -15.16 -7.80 6.43
CA ASP A 101 -13.96 -8.63 6.30
C ASP A 101 -13.21 -8.39 4.98
N ALA A 102 -13.76 -7.56 4.07
CA ALA A 102 -13.10 -7.12 2.84
C ALA A 102 -11.86 -6.27 3.15
N ASP A 103 -11.81 -5.63 4.32
CA ASP A 103 -10.66 -4.92 4.83
C ASP A 103 -9.42 -5.81 5.00
N MET A 104 -9.61 -7.09 5.33
CA MET A 104 -8.55 -8.09 5.44
C MET A 104 -7.71 -8.22 4.17
N ILE A 105 -8.35 -8.10 2.99
CA ILE A 105 -7.67 -8.15 1.69
C ILE A 105 -6.74 -6.95 1.56
N SER A 106 -7.23 -5.79 1.96
CA SER A 106 -6.45 -4.56 1.97
C SER A 106 -5.28 -4.65 2.94
N HIS A 107 -5.49 -5.08 4.19
CA HIS A 107 -4.39 -5.24 5.16
C HIS A 107 -3.36 -6.25 4.66
N PHE A 108 -3.78 -7.38 4.09
CA PHE A 108 -2.85 -8.33 3.49
C PHE A 108 -1.95 -7.69 2.40
N LEU A 109 -2.55 -6.96 1.47
CA LEU A 109 -1.80 -6.28 0.41
C LEU A 109 -0.98 -5.09 0.93
N GLY A 110 -1.51 -4.37 1.91
CA GLY A 110 -0.85 -3.28 2.62
C GLY A 110 0.41 -3.77 3.33
N GLY A 111 0.30 -4.83 4.12
CA GLY A 111 1.43 -5.48 4.78
C GLY A 111 2.51 -5.98 3.80
N LEU A 112 2.10 -6.57 2.67
CA LEU A 112 3.03 -6.95 1.60
C LEU A 112 3.82 -5.75 1.07
N VAL A 113 3.12 -4.69 0.67
CA VAL A 113 3.73 -3.50 0.06
C VAL A 113 4.59 -2.74 1.07
N LEU A 114 4.08 -2.56 2.29
CA LEU A 114 4.79 -1.90 3.39
C LEU A 114 6.13 -2.59 3.66
N TRP A 115 6.13 -3.91 3.80
CA TRP A 115 7.38 -4.64 4.01
C TRP A 115 8.33 -4.51 2.81
N LEU A 116 7.83 -4.59 1.58
CA LEU A 116 8.66 -4.41 0.38
C LEU A 116 9.34 -3.04 0.34
N ILE A 117 8.62 -1.97 0.69
CA ILE A 117 9.14 -0.60 0.78
C ILE A 117 10.25 -0.53 1.84
N ILE A 118 9.98 -1.00 3.05
CA ILE A 118 10.95 -0.98 4.16
C ILE A 118 12.21 -1.75 3.78
N ALA A 119 12.05 -2.98 3.28
CA ALA A 119 13.16 -3.83 2.88
C ALA A 119 14.00 -3.17 1.77
N ARG A 120 13.35 -2.50 0.80
CA ARG A 120 14.05 -1.80 -0.28
C ARG A 120 14.89 -0.64 0.22
N VAL A 121 14.37 0.16 1.17
CA VAL A 121 15.14 1.23 1.82
C VAL A 121 16.36 0.65 2.52
N LEU A 122 16.19 -0.41 3.33
CA LEU A 122 17.28 -1.02 4.10
C LEU A 122 18.37 -1.64 3.21
N VAL A 123 18.00 -2.19 2.04
CA VAL A 123 18.96 -2.69 1.05
C VAL A 123 19.90 -1.59 0.55
N GLU A 124 19.41 -0.36 0.36
CA GLU A 124 20.25 0.76 -0.11
C GLU A 124 21.29 1.23 0.94
N PHE A 125 21.13 0.83 2.20
CA PHE A 125 22.13 1.05 3.24
C PHE A 125 23.22 -0.04 3.28
N ASN A 126 23.26 -0.94 2.29
CA ASN A 126 24.24 -2.03 2.17
C ASN A 126 24.32 -2.96 3.40
N LEU A 127 23.19 -3.12 4.10
CA LEU A 127 23.10 -4.01 5.25
C LEU A 127 23.11 -5.48 4.81
N PRO A 128 23.68 -6.41 5.61
CA PRO A 128 23.58 -7.83 5.31
C PRO A 128 22.12 -8.30 5.43
N TRP A 129 21.75 -9.33 4.68
CA TRP A 129 20.37 -9.83 4.62
C TRP A 129 19.76 -10.17 5.98
N ARG A 130 20.57 -10.68 6.92
CA ARG A 130 20.14 -10.97 8.29
C ARG A 130 19.67 -9.71 9.03
N ASP A 131 20.37 -8.61 8.84
CA ASP A 131 20.04 -7.34 9.48
C ASP A 131 18.88 -6.64 8.78
N ILE A 132 18.81 -6.73 7.44
CA ILE A 132 17.63 -6.31 6.68
C ILE A 132 16.38 -7.01 7.21
N LEU A 133 16.42 -8.34 7.41
CA LEU A 133 15.27 -9.06 7.97
C LEU A 133 14.91 -8.60 9.38
N LYS A 134 15.89 -8.51 10.29
CA LYS A 134 15.64 -8.08 11.66
C LYS A 134 15.04 -6.67 11.72
N TYR A 135 15.68 -5.71 11.06
CA TYR A 135 15.23 -4.32 11.10
C TYR A 135 13.94 -4.09 10.33
N SER A 136 13.72 -4.79 9.20
CA SER A 136 12.46 -4.66 8.47
C SER A 136 11.28 -5.17 9.27
N ILE A 137 11.41 -6.27 10.02
CA ILE A 137 10.32 -6.78 10.87
C ILE A 137 9.99 -5.80 12.00
N VAL A 138 11.01 -5.22 12.65
CA VAL A 138 10.78 -4.24 13.73
C VAL A 138 10.12 -2.98 13.18
N ALA A 139 10.66 -2.41 12.09
CA ALA A 139 10.08 -1.23 11.45
C ALA A 139 8.66 -1.50 10.93
N PHE A 140 8.41 -2.70 10.42
CA PHE A 140 7.09 -3.11 9.95
C PHE A 140 6.06 -3.05 11.07
N TYR A 141 6.32 -3.68 12.22
CA TYR A 141 5.36 -3.67 13.33
C TYR A 141 5.17 -2.28 13.93
N ILE A 142 6.23 -1.46 14.02
CA ILE A 142 6.10 -0.06 14.45
C ILE A 142 5.12 0.69 13.54
N LEU A 143 5.26 0.54 12.22
CA LEU A 143 4.42 1.24 11.25
C LEU A 143 3.00 0.66 11.18
N ALA A 144 2.83 -0.66 11.19
CA ALA A 144 1.52 -1.31 11.15
C ALA A 144 0.70 -0.99 12.41
N ILE A 145 1.28 -1.16 13.61
CA ILE A 145 0.61 -0.80 14.86
C ILE A 145 0.35 0.71 14.91
N GLY A 146 1.33 1.52 14.49
CA GLY A 146 1.17 2.98 14.42
C GLY A 146 0.02 3.41 13.52
N TRP A 147 -0.18 2.72 12.39
CA TRP A 147 -1.31 2.94 11.49
C TRP A 147 -2.64 2.62 12.16
N GLU A 148 -2.77 1.43 12.77
CA GLU A 148 -4.01 1.03 13.47
C GLU A 148 -4.38 1.98 14.61
N VAL A 149 -3.39 2.48 15.35
CA VAL A 149 -3.59 3.48 16.40
C VAL A 149 -4.05 4.81 15.81
N ALA A 150 -3.42 5.27 14.72
CA ALA A 150 -3.81 6.51 14.05
C ALA A 150 -5.24 6.43 13.50
N GLU A 151 -5.60 5.32 12.88
CA GLU A 151 -6.96 5.06 12.40
C GLU A 151 -7.97 5.09 13.55
N LYS A 152 -7.67 4.39 14.66
CA LYS A 152 -8.54 4.36 15.84
C LYS A 152 -8.74 5.75 16.47
N VAL A 153 -7.70 6.59 16.50
CA VAL A 153 -7.83 7.97 17.00
C VAL A 153 -8.69 8.82 16.05
N SER A 154 -8.57 8.61 14.74
CA SER A 154 -9.35 9.32 13.72
C SER A 154 -10.82 8.89 13.63
N GLU A 155 -11.18 7.75 14.24
CA GLU A 155 -12.55 7.22 14.28
C GLU A 155 -13.55 8.20 14.92
N SER A 156 -13.08 9.07 15.83
CA SER A 156 -13.91 10.11 16.47
C SER A 156 -14.51 11.13 15.49
N GLU A 157 -13.97 11.22 14.27
CA GLU A 157 -14.46 12.08 13.18
C GLU A 157 -15.49 11.37 12.27
N ILE A 158 -15.69 10.05 12.41
CA ILE A 158 -16.55 9.23 11.54
C ILE A 158 -17.50 8.38 12.39
N SER A 159 -18.65 8.95 12.74
CA SER A 159 -19.61 8.42 13.73
C SER A 159 -20.25 7.06 13.43
N PHE A 160 -19.94 6.43 12.28
CA PHE A 160 -20.54 5.15 11.84
C PHE A 160 -19.55 3.99 11.80
N ILE A 161 -18.28 4.21 12.16
CA ILE A 161 -17.26 3.18 12.26
C ILE A 161 -17.03 2.92 13.76
N THR A 162 -17.34 1.72 14.23
CA THR A 162 -16.98 1.25 15.58
C THR A 162 -16.12 0.00 15.44
N GLU A 163 -14.81 0.20 15.41
CA GLU A 163 -13.79 -0.83 15.30
C GLU A 163 -13.47 -1.41 16.67
N THR A 164 -13.66 -2.72 16.78
CA THR A 164 -13.30 -3.43 18.00
C THR A 164 -11.79 -3.65 18.06
N LEU A 165 -11.26 -3.87 19.26
CA LEU A 165 -9.87 -4.33 19.42
C LEU A 165 -9.63 -5.64 18.65
N GLY A 166 -10.66 -6.50 18.52
CA GLY A 166 -10.59 -7.73 17.74
C GLY A 166 -10.33 -7.49 16.24
N ASN A 167 -10.97 -6.48 15.65
CA ASN A 167 -10.74 -6.10 14.26
C ASN A 167 -9.28 -5.68 14.06
N LYS A 168 -8.76 -4.81 14.92
CA LYS A 168 -7.37 -4.35 14.86
C LYS A 168 -6.34 -5.46 15.01
N ILE A 169 -6.63 -6.47 15.83
CA ILE A 169 -5.78 -7.67 15.92
C ILE A 169 -5.83 -8.47 14.61
N ARG A 170 -7.01 -8.68 14.03
CA ARG A 170 -7.17 -9.37 12.75
C ARG A 170 -6.43 -8.64 11.64
N ASP A 171 -6.53 -7.32 11.60
CA ASP A 171 -5.88 -6.47 10.60
C ASP A 171 -4.36 -6.60 10.70
N LEU A 172 -3.81 -6.55 11.92
CA LEU A 172 -2.38 -6.79 12.17
C LEU A 172 -1.92 -8.21 11.79
N VAL A 173 -2.79 -9.22 11.96
CA VAL A 173 -2.53 -10.59 11.50
C VAL A 173 -2.45 -10.63 9.98
N MET A 174 -3.38 -9.96 9.28
CA MET A 174 -3.39 -9.91 7.82
C MET A 174 -2.18 -9.15 7.27
N ASP A 175 -1.82 -8.03 7.88
CA ASP A 175 -0.58 -7.30 7.60
C ASP A 175 0.65 -8.22 7.73
N SER A 176 0.72 -8.98 8.84
CA SER A 176 1.81 -9.93 9.10
C SER A 176 1.89 -11.02 8.04
N LEU A 177 0.75 -11.55 7.58
CA LEU A 177 0.70 -12.52 6.48
C LEU A 177 1.20 -11.92 5.16
N GLY A 178 0.83 -10.68 4.86
CA GLY A 178 1.34 -9.91 3.73
C GLY A 178 2.86 -9.76 3.77
N MET A 179 3.41 -9.35 4.92
CA MET A 179 4.86 -9.27 5.15
C MET A 179 5.55 -10.62 4.89
N ILE A 180 5.02 -11.72 5.43
CA ILE A 180 5.61 -13.06 5.25
C ILE A 180 5.67 -13.43 3.76
N VAL A 181 4.64 -13.10 2.99
CA VAL A 181 4.64 -13.29 1.53
C VAL A 181 5.71 -12.43 0.86
N GLY A 182 5.85 -11.16 1.25
CA GLY A 182 6.90 -10.27 0.78
C GLY A 182 8.30 -10.86 1.00
N ILE A 183 8.56 -11.37 2.21
CA ILE A 183 9.82 -12.03 2.56
C ILE A 183 10.08 -13.23 1.65
N LYS A 184 9.07 -14.08 1.41
CA LYS A 184 9.21 -15.27 0.56
C LYS A 184 9.52 -14.90 -0.89
N ILE A 185 8.86 -13.87 -1.44
CA ILE A 185 9.11 -13.38 -2.81
C ILE A 185 10.56 -12.91 -2.95
N ARG A 186 11.05 -12.05 -2.03
CA ARG A 186 12.42 -11.53 -2.09
C ARG A 186 13.49 -12.57 -1.79
N LYS A 187 13.22 -13.54 -0.91
CA LYS A 187 14.14 -14.65 -0.63
C LYS A 187 14.38 -15.53 -1.85
N LYS A 188 13.32 -15.83 -2.63
CA LYS A 188 13.46 -16.58 -3.89
C LYS A 188 14.35 -15.84 -4.89
N ILE A 189 14.15 -14.53 -5.07
CA ILE A 189 14.92 -13.73 -6.02
C ILE A 189 16.41 -13.67 -5.63
N THR A 190 16.70 -13.56 -4.33
CA THR A 190 18.09 -13.52 -3.83
C THR A 190 18.78 -14.89 -3.88
N SER A 191 18.06 -16.00 -3.71
CA SER A 191 18.64 -17.34 -3.88
C SER A 191 19.01 -17.65 -5.33
N PHE A 192 18.19 -17.23 -6.31
CA PHE A 192 18.50 -17.43 -7.74
C PHE A 192 19.69 -16.61 -8.25
N ARG A 193 20.06 -15.51 -7.58
CA ARG A 193 21.24 -14.72 -7.93
C ARG A 193 22.54 -15.27 -7.33
N ARG A 194 22.47 -16.31 -6.51
CA ARG A 194 23.62 -16.95 -5.85
C ARG A 194 23.88 -18.39 -6.31
N SER A 195 23.06 -18.93 -7.22
CA SER A 195 23.24 -20.20 -7.92
C SER A 195 23.75 -19.96 -9.33
#